data_AF-A0A0Q5ZW94-F1
#
_entry.id   AF-A0A0Q5ZW94-F1
#
_cell.length_a   1.000
_cell.length_b   1.000
_cell.length_c   1.000
_cell.angle_alpha   90.00
_cell.angle_beta   90.00
_cell.angle_gamma   90.00
#
_symmetry.space_group_name_H-M   'P 1'
#
loop_
_entity.id
_entity.type
_entity.pdbx_description
1 polymer ?
#
loop_
_entity_poly.entity_id
_entity_poly.type
_entity_poly.pdbx_seq_one_letter_code
_entity_poly.pdbx_strand_id
1 'polypeptide(L)'
;MKINIFDCKQFNILKKTIYLILLLIICLNCSSTKTFTKKSDIKAIVENRQLNILYRGVQNHLNIDIPQSDSIQVSGAGVKKDGKNRYSIVPTTGTTLEIPFQGLLETEWLPTKENSESLILKDRMQV
;
A
#
# COMPACT_ATOMS: atom_id res chain seq x y z
N MET A 1 -62.66 -45.12 17.56
CA MET A 1 -61.87 -43.87 17.61
C MET A 1 -60.98 -43.83 16.37
N LYS A 2 -61.39 -43.13 15.30
CA LYS A 2 -60.63 -43.06 14.03
C LYS A 2 -59.61 -41.94 14.14
N ILE A 3 -58.33 -42.27 14.27
CA ILE A 3 -57.25 -41.28 14.18
C ILE A 3 -57.04 -40.99 12.69
N ASN A 4 -57.34 -39.76 12.27
CA ASN A 4 -57.25 -39.36 10.88
C ASN A 4 -55.78 -39.35 10.44
N ILE A 5 -55.44 -40.26 9.52
CA ILE A 5 -54.11 -40.40 8.88
C ILE A 5 -53.62 -39.08 8.25
N PHE A 6 -54.55 -38.17 7.92
CA PHE A 6 -54.25 -36.85 7.39
C PHE A 6 -53.49 -35.94 8.39
N ASP A 7 -53.82 -36.02 9.69
CA ASP A 7 -53.16 -35.22 10.74
C ASP A 7 -51.71 -35.67 10.98
N CYS A 8 -51.44 -36.98 10.93
CA CYS A 8 -50.08 -37.51 11.09
C CYS A 8 -49.15 -37.10 9.94
N LYS A 9 -49.67 -36.98 8.71
CA LYS A 9 -48.88 -36.56 7.54
C LYS A 9 -48.54 -35.07 7.62
N GLN A 10 -49.50 -34.24 8.01
CA GLN A 10 -49.30 -32.79 8.23
C GLN A 10 -48.30 -32.51 9.36
N PHE A 11 -48.36 -33.28 10.45
CA PHE A 11 -47.44 -33.16 11.57
C PHE A 11 -45.98 -33.48 11.18
N ASN A 12 -45.75 -34.47 10.33
CA ASN A 12 -44.41 -34.79 9.83
C ASN A 12 -43.88 -33.76 8.84
N ILE A 13 -44.76 -33.12 8.06
CA ILE A 13 -44.39 -32.01 7.16
C ILE A 13 -43.98 -30.79 7.99
N LEU A 14 -44.75 -30.45 9.03
CA LEU A 14 -44.46 -29.34 9.95
C LEU A 14 -43.10 -29.50 10.66
N LYS A 15 -42.77 -30.72 11.11
CA LYS A 15 -41.46 -31.00 11.72
C LYS A 15 -40.30 -30.80 10.76
N LYS A 16 -40.46 -31.20 9.49
CA LYS A 16 -39.43 -31.02 8.46
C LYS A 16 -39.21 -29.56 8.09
N THR A 17 -40.27 -28.75 8.00
CA THR A 17 -40.15 -27.31 7.77
C THR A 17 -39.48 -26.60 8.95
N ILE A 18 -39.81 -26.97 10.19
CA ILE A 18 -39.13 -26.42 11.38
C ILE A 18 -37.64 -26.75 11.37
N TYR A 19 -37.25 -27.99 11.03
CA TYR A 19 -35.85 -28.40 10.95
C TYR A 19 -35.09 -27.63 9.84
N LEU A 20 -35.73 -27.41 8.69
CA LEU A 20 -35.16 -26.64 7.57
C LEU A 20 -34.93 -25.17 7.94
N ILE A 21 -35.86 -24.55 8.67
CA ILE A 21 -35.73 -23.16 9.13
C ILE A 21 -34.59 -23.05 10.16
N LEU A 22 -34.48 -24.01 11.08
CA LEU A 22 -33.40 -24.04 12.07
C LEU A 22 -32.02 -24.16 11.40
N LEU A 23 -31.90 -25.02 10.39
CA LEU A 23 -30.68 -25.19 9.61
C LEU A 23 -30.28 -23.89 8.87
N LEU A 24 -31.27 -23.20 8.28
CA LEU A 24 -31.04 -21.93 7.58
C LEU A 24 -30.51 -20.83 8.52
N ILE A 25 -31.05 -20.73 9.73
CA ILE A 25 -30.63 -19.75 10.75
C ILE A 25 -29.18 -19.99 11.18
N ILE A 26 -28.76 -21.25 11.31
CA ILE A 26 -27.37 -21.61 11.63
C ILE A 26 -26.42 -21.19 10.50
N CYS A 27 -26.83 -21.39 9.24
CA CYS A 27 -26.04 -20.98 8.08
C CYS A 27 -25.89 -19.45 7.98
N LEU A 28 -26.93 -18.67 8.28
CA LEU A 28 -26.90 -17.20 8.23
C LEU A 28 -25.95 -16.60 9.28
N ASN A 29 -25.85 -17.20 10.46
CA ASN A 29 -24.93 -16.77 11.52
C ASN A 29 -23.48 -17.22 11.30
N CYS A 30 -23.20 -18.04 10.27
CA CYS A 30 -21.87 -18.59 9.99
C CYS A 30 -21.04 -17.74 9.02
N SER A 31 -21.58 -16.61 8.53
CA SER A 31 -20.80 -15.65 7.75
C SER A 31 -19.92 -14.80 8.68
N SER A 32 -18.87 -15.42 9.22
CA SER A 32 -17.75 -14.70 9.80
C SER A 32 -17.24 -13.72 8.76
N THR A 33 -17.46 -12.43 9.00
CA THR A 33 -16.79 -11.38 8.26
C THR A 33 -15.31 -11.58 8.47
N LYS A 34 -14.64 -12.21 7.49
CA LYS A 34 -13.19 -12.20 7.42
C LYS A 34 -12.80 -10.75 7.21
N THR A 35 -12.56 -10.04 8.30
CA THR A 35 -11.83 -8.79 8.26
C THR A 35 -10.44 -9.18 7.78
N PHE A 36 -10.21 -8.94 6.48
CA PHE A 36 -8.87 -8.96 5.91
C PHE A 36 -8.14 -7.84 6.65
N THR A 37 -7.44 -8.19 7.74
CA THR A 37 -6.49 -7.29 8.35
C THR A 37 -5.52 -6.95 7.24
N LYS A 38 -5.59 -5.70 6.76
CA LYS A 38 -4.64 -5.15 5.79
C LYS A 38 -3.26 -5.56 6.30
N LYS A 39 -2.58 -6.41 5.53
CA LYS A 39 -1.19 -6.75 5.77
C LYS A 39 -0.46 -5.41 5.95
N SER A 40 0.19 -5.19 7.08
CA SER A 40 1.04 -4.02 7.21
C SER A 40 2.14 -4.17 6.17
N ASP A 41 2.10 -3.34 5.12
CA ASP A 41 3.15 -3.26 4.10
C ASP A 41 4.39 -2.63 4.73
N ILE A 42 5.02 -3.34 5.66
CA ILE A 42 6.33 -2.97 6.20
C ILE A 42 7.31 -3.19 5.05
N LYS A 43 7.60 -2.12 4.32
CA LYS A 43 8.63 -2.10 3.29
C LYS A 43 9.99 -1.99 3.97
N ALA A 44 10.81 -3.03 3.83
CA ALA A 44 12.19 -2.99 4.30
C ALA A 44 13.04 -2.14 3.34
N ILE A 45 13.91 -1.29 3.89
CA ILE A 45 14.90 -0.54 3.11
C ILE A 45 16.10 -1.46 2.90
N VAL A 46 16.39 -1.81 1.65
CA VAL A 46 17.60 -2.55 1.26
C VAL A 46 18.49 -1.57 0.51
N GLU A 47 19.59 -1.16 1.13
CA GLU A 47 20.55 -0.22 0.54
C GLU A 47 21.76 -0.97 -0.02
N ASN A 48 22.18 -0.63 -1.25
CA ASN A 48 23.50 -0.95 -1.75
C ASN A 48 24.23 0.37 -2.05
N ARG A 49 25.22 0.70 -1.22
CA ARG A 49 26.02 1.95 -1.32
C ARG A 49 26.73 2.11 -2.67
N GLN A 50 26.95 1.03 -3.41
CA GLN A 50 27.58 1.08 -4.74
C GLN A 50 26.61 1.50 -5.85
N LEU A 51 25.31 1.50 -5.59
CA LEU A 51 24.26 1.87 -6.55
C LEU A 51 23.81 3.34 -6.45
N ASN A 52 24.38 4.12 -5.52
CA ASN A 52 24.17 5.58 -5.44
C ASN A 52 24.96 6.31 -6.54
N ILE A 53 24.65 6.01 -7.80
CA ILE A 53 25.27 6.60 -8.98
C ILE A 53 24.21 7.19 -9.92
N LEU A 54 24.53 8.33 -10.51
CA LEU A 54 23.77 8.96 -11.60
C LEU A 54 24.71 9.12 -12.79
N TYR A 55 24.14 9.03 -13.99
CA TYR A 55 24.87 9.24 -15.24
C TYR A 55 24.54 10.61 -15.81
N ARG A 56 25.58 11.40 -16.13
CA ARG A 56 25.40 12.69 -16.80
C ARG A 56 24.93 12.51 -18.25
N GLY A 57 24.10 13.44 -18.72
CA GLY A 57 23.66 13.48 -20.12
C GLY A 57 22.53 12.52 -20.47
N VAL A 58 22.09 11.68 -19.53
CA VAL A 58 20.95 10.77 -19.68
C VAL A 58 19.95 10.97 -18.54
N GLN A 59 18.69 10.57 -18.78
CA GLN A 59 17.68 10.55 -17.72
C GLN A 59 17.89 9.35 -16.80
N ASN A 60 18.19 9.64 -15.53
CA ASN A 60 18.26 8.64 -14.48
C ASN A 60 16.91 8.57 -13.77
N HIS A 61 16.30 7.39 -13.72
CA HIS A 61 15.01 7.21 -13.07
C HIS A 61 15.19 6.76 -11.62
N LEU A 62 14.54 7.47 -10.70
CA LEU A 62 14.56 7.21 -9.26
C LEU A 62 13.13 7.09 -8.73
N ASN A 63 12.91 6.11 -7.86
CA ASN A 63 11.65 5.95 -7.15
C ASN A 63 11.90 6.22 -5.67
N ILE A 64 11.19 7.20 -5.11
CA ILE A 64 11.36 7.64 -3.72
C ILE A 64 10.08 7.31 -2.97
N ASP A 65 10.19 6.51 -1.92
CA ASP A 65 9.06 6.09 -1.09
C ASP A 65 9.34 6.42 0.38
N ILE A 66 8.39 7.13 1.00
CA ILE A 66 8.46 7.51 2.41
C ILE A 66 7.33 6.77 3.12
N PRO A 67 7.64 5.87 4.06
CA PRO A 67 6.62 5.17 4.83
C PRO A 67 5.66 6.15 5.50
N GLN A 68 4.36 5.82 5.47
CA GLN A 68 3.30 6.61 6.12
C GLN A 68 3.09 8.03 5.56
N SER A 69 3.75 8.42 4.45
CA SER A 69 3.52 9.72 3.84
C SER A 69 2.41 9.69 2.78
N ASP A 70 1.55 10.69 2.80
CA ASP A 70 0.47 10.87 1.82
C ASP A 70 0.99 11.42 0.49
N SER A 71 2.03 12.28 0.56
CA SER A 71 2.62 12.90 -0.63
C SER A 71 4.09 13.25 -0.42
N ILE A 72 4.87 13.10 -1.49
CA ILE A 72 6.31 13.38 -1.48
C ILE A 72 6.61 14.52 -2.47
N GLN A 73 7.34 15.50 -1.97
CA GLN A 73 7.94 16.58 -2.75
C GLN A 73 9.45 16.40 -2.78
N VAL A 74 10.02 16.57 -3.97
CA VAL A 74 11.47 16.45 -4.20
C VAL A 74 11.86 17.68 -5.00
N SER A 75 12.93 18.34 -4.59
CA SER A 75 13.46 19.52 -5.25
C SER A 75 14.93 19.32 -5.58
N GLY A 76 15.42 20.02 -6.61
CA GLY A 76 16.80 19.91 -7.04
C GLY A 76 16.98 20.30 -8.51
N ALA A 77 18.19 20.75 -8.85
CA ALA A 77 18.54 21.04 -10.23
C ALA A 77 18.51 19.76 -11.08
N GLY A 78 17.82 19.81 -12.22
CA GLY A 78 17.71 18.66 -13.12
C GLY A 78 16.75 17.55 -12.66
N VAL A 79 15.99 17.77 -11.58
CA VAL A 79 14.96 16.83 -11.09
C VAL A 79 13.60 17.14 -11.72
N LYS A 80 12.91 16.10 -12.21
CA LYS A 80 11.56 16.18 -12.77
C LYS A 80 10.69 15.05 -12.21
N LYS A 81 9.42 15.34 -11.91
CA LYS A 81 8.45 14.33 -11.47
C LYS A 81 7.74 13.71 -12.68
N ASP A 82 7.84 12.39 -12.83
CA ASP A 82 7.25 11.62 -13.95
C ASP A 82 6.00 10.83 -13.53
N GLY A 83 5.66 10.84 -12.24
CA GLY A 83 4.44 10.22 -11.73
C GLY A 83 4.39 10.20 -10.21
N LYS A 84 3.51 9.35 -9.65
CA LYS A 84 3.47 9.10 -8.21
C LYS A 84 4.80 8.49 -7.78
N ASN A 85 5.54 9.18 -6.91
CA ASN A 85 6.81 8.76 -6.33
C ASN A 85 7.96 8.48 -7.32
N ARG A 86 7.78 8.77 -8.62
CA ARG A 86 8.77 8.55 -9.68
C ARG A 86 9.34 9.88 -10.18
N TYR A 87 10.67 9.93 -10.28
CA TYR A 87 11.41 11.11 -10.66
C TYR A 87 12.46 10.76 -11.71
N SER A 88 12.68 11.66 -12.68
CA SER A 88 13.84 11.64 -13.57
C SER A 88 14.83 12.72 -13.16
N ILE A 89 16.12 12.37 -13.23
CA ILE A 89 17.21 13.23 -12.80
C ILE A 89 18.24 13.29 -13.92
N VAL A 90 18.53 14.50 -14.38
CA VAL A 90 19.61 14.78 -15.35
C VAL A 90 20.62 15.69 -14.65
N PRO A 91 21.72 15.14 -14.12
CA PRO A 91 22.78 15.94 -13.53
C PRO A 91 23.34 16.91 -14.56
N THR A 92 23.54 18.16 -14.17
CA THR A 92 24.10 19.19 -15.06
C THR A 92 25.59 19.37 -14.82
N THR A 93 26.00 19.54 -13.56
CA THR A 93 27.39 19.79 -13.14
C THR A 93 27.71 19.15 -11.80
N GLY A 94 29.00 19.08 -11.44
CA GLY A 94 29.47 18.55 -10.15
C GLY A 94 29.85 17.06 -10.18
N THR A 95 30.35 16.55 -9.05
CA THR A 95 30.68 15.13 -8.84
C THR A 95 29.66 14.41 -7.96
N THR A 96 28.83 15.17 -7.27
CA THR A 96 27.78 14.69 -6.37
C THR A 96 26.53 15.55 -6.54
N LEU A 97 25.36 14.92 -6.45
CA LEU A 97 24.08 15.59 -6.42
C LEU A 97 23.38 15.23 -5.11
N GLU A 98 22.99 16.25 -4.36
CA GLU A 98 22.16 16.11 -3.17
C GLU A 98 20.70 16.38 -3.53
N ILE A 99 19.84 15.41 -3.23
CA ILE A 99 18.41 15.49 -3.55
C ILE A 99 17.62 15.61 -2.25
N PRO A 100 17.23 16.82 -1.85
CA PRO A 100 16.33 17.03 -0.72
C PRO A 100 14.92 16.55 -1.06
N PHE A 101 14.27 15.90 -0.08
CA PHE A 101 12.88 15.48 -0.19
C PHE A 101 12.09 15.81 1.08
N GLN A 102 10.78 15.96 0.94
CA GLN A 102 9.84 16.26 2.01
C GLN A 102 8.60 15.37 1.87
N GLY A 103 8.16 14.79 2.98
CA GLY A 103 6.93 14.03 3.08
C GLY A 103 5.83 14.84 3.77
N LEU A 104 4.62 14.80 3.23
CA LEU A 104 3.41 15.29 3.88
C LEU A 104 2.77 14.15 4.68
N LEU A 105 2.37 14.41 5.93
CA LEU A 105 1.58 13.50 6.75
C LEU A 105 0.29 14.22 7.18
N GLU A 106 -0.87 13.67 6.83
CA GLU A 106 -2.16 13.98 7.44
C GLU A 106 -2.51 15.49 7.51
N THR A 107 -2.08 16.26 6.49
CA THR A 107 -2.28 17.72 6.24
C THR A 107 -1.26 18.69 6.83
N GLU A 108 -0.20 18.23 7.52
CA GLU A 108 0.90 19.07 7.97
C GLU A 108 2.22 18.65 7.28
N TRP A 109 2.92 19.62 6.68
CA TRP A 109 4.30 19.38 6.21
C TRP A 109 5.12 19.15 7.45
N LEU A 110 5.61 17.93 7.67
CA LEU A 110 6.48 17.66 8.81
C LEU A 110 7.67 18.62 8.74
N PRO A 111 7.84 19.56 9.70
CA PRO A 111 9.12 20.18 9.90
C PRO A 111 9.99 19.06 10.45
N THR A 112 10.76 18.41 9.58
CA THR A 112 11.77 17.44 9.99
C THR A 112 12.71 18.20 10.93
N LYS A 113 12.54 18.00 12.23
CA LYS A 113 13.49 18.41 13.27
C LYS A 113 14.87 18.01 12.76
N GLU A 114 15.69 19.01 12.44
CA GLU A 114 17.14 18.88 12.35
C GLU A 114 17.62 17.66 11.54
N ASN A 115 17.14 17.51 10.31
CA ASN A 115 17.79 16.78 9.21
C ASN A 115 16.85 16.81 8.00
N SER A 116 17.12 17.70 7.05
CA SER A 116 16.63 17.48 5.69
C SER A 116 17.37 16.25 5.17
N GLU A 117 16.71 15.09 5.18
CA GLU A 117 17.31 13.90 4.61
C GLU A 117 17.53 14.16 3.12
N SER A 118 18.79 14.08 2.70
CA SER A 118 19.20 14.26 1.31
C SER A 118 19.79 12.95 0.78
N LEU A 119 19.35 12.55 -0.41
CA LEU A 119 20.00 11.44 -1.10
C LEU A 119 21.23 11.99 -1.81
N ILE A 120 22.41 11.50 -1.39
CA ILE A 120 23.69 11.86 -2.02
C ILE A 120 24.00 10.83 -3.11
N LEU A 121 23.91 11.26 -4.37
CA LEU A 121 24.21 10.42 -5.53
C LEU A 121 25.50 10.90 -6.21
N LYS A 122 26.36 9.95 -6.60
CA LYS A 122 27.62 10.24 -7.28
C LYS A 122 27.41 10.35 -8.78
N ASP A 123 27.89 11.42 -9.39
CA ASP A 123 27.85 11.58 -10.84
C ASP A 123 28.96 10.76 -11.51
N ARG A 124 28.61 10.03 -12.57
CA ARG A 124 29.51 9.26 -13.43
C ARG A 124 29.29 9.69 -14.88
N MET A 125 30.36 10.03 -15.58
CA MET A 125 30.29 10.17 -17.04
C MET A 125 30.12 8.80 -17.69
N GLN A 126 29.24 8.71 -18.69
CA GLN A 126 29.26 7.58 -19.62
C GLN A 126 30.46 7.79 -20.56
N VAL A 127 31.35 6.80 -20.61
CA VAL A 127 32.47 6.70 -21.55
C VAL A 127 32.03 5.84 -22.72
#